data_AF-Q1PE91-F1
#
_entry.id   AF-Q1PE91-F1
#
_cell.length_a   1.000
_cell.length_b   1.000
_cell.length_c   1.000
_cell.angle_alpha   90.00
_cell.angle_beta   90.00
_cell.angle_gamma   90.00
#
_symmetry.space_group_name_H-M   'P 1'
#
loop_
_entity.id
_entity.type
_entity.pdbx_description
1 polymer ?
#
loop_
_entity_poly.entity_id
_entity_poly.type
_entity_poly.pdbx_seq_one_letter_code
_entity_poly.pdbx_strand_id
1 'polypeptide(L)'
;MEVPKGFFEKLWSFVSFLPYFFLLLLLGVTKALIIGPISSAIILVGNSCVIIGLWPAHFIWTYYCLARTKRIGLVLKTLALVLFPLPLLLWPVAGIVGSLFGGIAYGFFTPLMATFEAVGESVTSKCYHCFVDGSFSTIKGSCTVVTDFTDFCFHSYFSYMDELREMVSADVEPLEIKLSRLPSCLLASLIGVMVDVLLITAVAVYKSPYMLLKGWKRLLEDLVGREGPFLESVCVPFAGLAILLWPLAVAGAVIASVLSSFFLGLYSGVIVHQEDSFRMGLNYIIAAVSLFDEYVNDLLYLREGTSLPSQALL
;
A
#
# COMPACT_ATOMS: atom_id res chain seq x y z
N MET A 1 26.96 -13.21 23.22
CA MET A 1 28.11 -12.35 22.88
C MET A 1 28.06 -11.16 23.82
N GLU A 2 29.11 -10.94 24.62
CA GLU A 2 29.21 -9.76 25.49
C GLU A 2 29.10 -8.48 24.64
N VAL A 3 28.40 -7.47 25.16
CA VAL A 3 28.20 -6.20 24.47
C VAL A 3 29.54 -5.45 24.47
N PRO A 4 30.19 -5.24 23.31
CA PRO A 4 31.47 -4.55 23.25
C PRO A 4 31.30 -3.10 23.71
N LYS A 5 32.20 -2.62 24.57
CA LYS A 5 32.12 -1.31 25.23
C LYS A 5 32.94 -0.23 24.52
N GLY A 6 33.56 -0.52 23.38
CA GLY A 6 34.32 0.45 22.57
C GLY A 6 33.79 0.63 21.14
N PHE A 7 33.94 1.83 20.56
CA PHE A 7 33.57 2.15 19.17
C PHE A 7 34.24 1.22 18.15
N PHE A 8 35.55 0.94 18.33
CA PHE A 8 36.30 0.04 17.47
C PHE A 8 35.84 -1.42 17.55
N GLU A 9 35.45 -1.88 18.75
CA GLU A 9 34.94 -3.24 18.93
C GLU A 9 33.53 -3.40 18.34
N LYS A 10 32.69 -2.36 18.42
CA LYS A 10 31.39 -2.30 17.72
C LYS A 10 31.58 -2.35 16.20
N LEU A 11 32.52 -1.56 15.66
CA LEU A 11 32.83 -1.53 14.24
C LEU A 11 33.37 -2.88 13.74
N TRP A 12 34.26 -3.50 14.51
CA TRP A 12 34.82 -4.82 14.17
C TRP A 12 33.74 -5.92 14.20
N SER A 13 32.85 -5.90 15.19
CA SER A 13 31.71 -6.80 15.27
C SER A 13 30.77 -6.65 14.05
N PHE A 14 30.51 -5.40 13.63
CA PHE A 14 29.72 -5.11 12.43
C PHE A 14 30.37 -5.65 11.15
N VAL A 15 31.67 -5.40 10.94
CA VAL A 15 32.41 -5.89 9.77
C VAL A 15 32.45 -7.43 9.76
N SER A 16 32.60 -8.07 10.93
CA SER A 16 32.57 -9.52 11.06
C SER A 16 31.19 -10.14 10.80
N PHE A 17 30.11 -9.39 10.98
CA PHE A 17 28.74 -9.84 10.74
C PHE A 17 28.34 -9.75 9.25
N LEU A 18 28.93 -8.80 8.50
CA LEU A 18 28.68 -8.57 7.08
C LEU A 18 28.72 -9.84 6.20
N PRO A 19 29.74 -10.72 6.27
CA PRO A 19 29.78 -11.94 5.45
C PRO A 19 28.64 -12.92 5.80
N TYR A 20 28.25 -13.00 7.08
CA TYR A 20 27.12 -13.82 7.51
C TYR A 20 25.79 -13.27 6.98
N PHE A 21 25.61 -11.94 7.03
CA PHE A 21 24.45 -11.27 6.44
C PHE A 21 24.34 -11.53 4.93
N PHE A 22 25.43 -11.38 4.18
CA PHE A 22 25.42 -11.64 2.73
C PHE A 22 25.14 -13.09 2.39
N LEU A 23 25.61 -14.04 3.21
CA LEU A 23 25.28 -15.46 3.04
C LEU A 23 23.77 -15.71 3.21
N LEU A 24 23.16 -15.13 4.25
CA LEU A 24 21.72 -15.23 4.48
C LEU A 24 20.90 -14.55 3.38
N LEU A 25 21.37 -13.38 2.92
CA LEU A 25 20.75 -12.67 1.81
C LEU A 25 20.80 -13.52 0.53
N LEU A 26 21.95 -14.09 0.20
CA LEU A 26 22.10 -14.94 -0.98
C LEU A 26 21.21 -16.18 -0.89
N LEU A 27 21.16 -16.82 0.28
CA LEU A 27 20.29 -17.97 0.53
C LEU A 27 18.81 -17.59 0.38
N GLY A 28 18.39 -16.50 1.01
CA GLY A 28 17.02 -16.02 0.96
C GLY A 28 16.59 -15.62 -0.46
N VAL A 29 17.45 -14.93 -1.20
CA VAL A 29 17.23 -14.58 -2.61
C VAL A 29 17.16 -15.84 -3.48
N THR A 30 18.05 -16.81 -3.27
CA THR A 30 18.02 -18.08 -4.03
C THR A 30 16.70 -18.83 -3.78
N LYS A 31 16.24 -18.89 -2.53
CA LYS A 31 14.93 -19.48 -2.18
C LYS A 31 13.78 -18.71 -2.81
N ALA A 32 13.81 -17.39 -2.73
CA ALA A 32 12.81 -16.52 -3.35
C ALA A 32 12.76 -16.71 -4.89
N LEU A 33 13.90 -16.91 -5.55
CA LEU A 33 13.96 -17.16 -6.99
C LEU A 33 13.41 -18.54 -7.38
N ILE A 34 13.49 -19.55 -6.50
CA ILE A 34 12.97 -20.90 -6.75
C ILE A 34 11.47 -20.98 -6.42
N ILE A 35 11.08 -20.51 -5.24
CA ILE A 35 9.70 -20.65 -4.71
C ILE A 35 8.81 -19.51 -5.18
N GLY A 36 9.36 -18.31 -5.39
CA GLY A 36 8.63 -17.12 -5.78
C GLY A 36 7.84 -17.25 -7.08
N PRO A 37 8.37 -17.84 -8.17
CA PRO A 37 7.60 -18.08 -9.38
C PRO A 37 6.39 -18.99 -9.14
N ILE A 38 6.54 -20.02 -8.30
CA ILE A 38 5.47 -20.97 -7.97
C ILE A 38 4.38 -20.24 -7.16
N SER A 39 4.78 -19.53 -6.11
CA SER A 39 3.90 -18.73 -5.26
C SER A 39 3.14 -17.66 -6.07
N SER A 40 3.86 -16.90 -6.89
CA SER A 40 3.28 -15.87 -7.75
C SER A 40 2.33 -16.47 -8.79
N ALA A 41 2.62 -17.64 -9.35
CA ALA A 41 1.72 -18.32 -10.28
C ALA A 41 0.43 -18.78 -9.59
N ILE A 42 0.52 -19.32 -8.37
CA ILE A 42 -0.66 -19.72 -7.58
C ILE A 42 -1.56 -18.50 -7.33
N ILE A 43 -0.99 -17.40 -6.84
CA ILE A 43 -1.76 -16.18 -6.54
C ILE A 43 -2.36 -15.59 -7.82
N LEU A 44 -1.56 -15.45 -8.88
CA LEU A 44 -2.01 -14.88 -10.14
C LEU A 44 -3.14 -15.71 -10.76
N VAL A 45 -2.94 -17.02 -10.92
CA VAL A 45 -3.93 -17.91 -11.54
C VAL A 45 -5.15 -18.04 -10.65
N GLY A 46 -4.96 -18.26 -9.35
CA GLY A 46 -6.04 -18.39 -8.37
C GLY A 46 -6.94 -17.17 -8.34
N ASN A 47 -6.36 -15.97 -8.12
CA ASN A 47 -7.13 -14.74 -8.10
C ASN A 47 -7.76 -14.42 -9.46
N SER A 48 -7.06 -14.68 -10.57
CA SER A 48 -7.63 -14.46 -11.91
C SER A 48 -8.84 -15.36 -12.16
N CYS A 49 -8.79 -16.64 -11.75
CA CYS A 49 -9.93 -17.55 -11.84
C CYS A 49 -11.11 -17.05 -11.01
N VAL A 50 -10.87 -16.57 -9.78
CA VAL A 50 -11.91 -15.99 -8.91
C VAL A 50 -12.51 -14.74 -9.54
N ILE A 51 -11.67 -13.81 -10.02
CA ILE A 51 -12.09 -12.57 -10.69
C ILE A 51 -12.96 -12.90 -11.88
N ILE A 52 -12.48 -13.72 -12.82
CA ILE A 52 -13.20 -14.05 -14.05
C ILE A 52 -14.49 -14.83 -13.75
N GLY A 53 -14.44 -15.76 -12.80
CA GLY A 53 -15.58 -16.60 -12.43
C GLY A 53 -16.70 -15.83 -11.73
N LEU A 54 -16.36 -14.91 -10.82
CA LEU A 54 -17.33 -14.10 -10.08
C LEU A 54 -17.74 -12.81 -10.78
N TRP A 55 -16.96 -12.34 -11.75
CA TRP A 55 -17.23 -11.07 -12.43
C TRP A 55 -18.64 -10.96 -13.00
N PRO A 56 -19.23 -11.97 -13.68
CA PRO A 56 -20.62 -11.89 -14.13
C PRO A 56 -21.62 -11.74 -12.98
N ALA A 57 -21.39 -12.44 -11.86
CA ALA A 57 -22.25 -12.35 -10.69
C ALA A 57 -22.14 -10.96 -10.03
N HIS A 58 -20.93 -10.44 -9.85
CA HIS A 58 -20.68 -9.09 -9.35
C HIS A 58 -21.32 -8.03 -10.25
N PHE A 59 -21.19 -8.18 -11.56
CA PHE A 59 -21.82 -7.29 -12.53
C PHE A 59 -23.34 -7.29 -12.38
N ILE A 60 -23.99 -8.46 -12.48
CA ILE A 60 -25.45 -8.56 -12.38
C ILE A 60 -25.97 -8.07 -11.03
N TRP A 61 -25.32 -8.47 -9.94
CA TRP A 61 -25.71 -8.08 -8.58
C TRP A 61 -25.60 -6.57 -8.36
N THR A 62 -24.54 -5.96 -8.88
CA THR A 62 -24.36 -4.50 -8.80
C THR A 62 -25.48 -3.75 -9.48
N TYR A 63 -25.81 -4.13 -10.71
CA TYR A 63 -26.92 -3.51 -11.44
C TYR A 63 -28.26 -3.74 -10.74
N TYR A 64 -28.47 -4.93 -10.21
CA TYR A 64 -29.68 -5.25 -9.45
C TYR A 64 -29.81 -4.35 -8.20
N CYS A 65 -28.77 -4.25 -7.39
CA CYS A 65 -28.77 -3.41 -6.18
C CYS A 65 -28.89 -1.92 -6.51
N LEU A 66 -28.19 -1.42 -7.54
CA LEU A 66 -28.31 -0.03 -8.00
C LEU A 66 -29.72 0.29 -8.54
N ALA A 67 -30.35 -0.64 -9.26
CA ALA A 67 -31.72 -0.43 -9.72
C ALA A 67 -32.72 -0.41 -8.56
N ARG A 68 -32.53 -1.27 -7.55
CA ARG A 68 -33.47 -1.49 -6.45
C ARG A 68 -33.24 -0.59 -5.23
N THR A 69 -32.06 0.00 -5.07
CA THR A 69 -31.76 0.85 -3.92
C THR A 69 -32.71 2.05 -3.86
N LYS A 70 -33.15 2.36 -2.65
CA LYS A 70 -33.94 3.56 -2.34
C LYS A 70 -33.09 4.68 -1.76
N ARG A 71 -31.80 4.44 -1.49
CA ARG A 71 -30.87 5.43 -0.93
C ARG A 71 -30.48 6.52 -1.93
N ILE A 72 -30.62 6.24 -3.24
CA ILE A 72 -30.10 7.07 -4.32
C ILE A 72 -31.28 7.67 -5.10
N GLY A 73 -31.28 9.00 -5.27
CA GLY A 73 -32.26 9.72 -6.07
C GLY A 73 -32.28 9.30 -7.54
N LEU A 74 -33.38 9.58 -8.25
CA LEU A 74 -33.61 9.08 -9.61
C LEU A 74 -32.51 9.51 -10.61
N VAL A 75 -32.08 10.77 -10.52
CA VAL A 75 -31.00 11.31 -11.36
C VAL A 75 -29.68 10.58 -11.13
N LEU A 76 -29.25 10.47 -9.87
CA LEU A 76 -28.00 9.79 -9.53
C LEU A 76 -28.07 8.31 -9.85
N LYS A 77 -29.23 7.67 -9.72
CA LYS A 77 -29.45 6.28 -10.13
C LYS A 77 -29.22 6.11 -11.63
N THR A 78 -29.77 7.01 -12.47
CA THR A 78 -29.54 6.95 -13.92
C THR A 78 -28.09 7.19 -14.28
N LEU A 79 -27.43 8.17 -13.66
CA LEU A 79 -26.02 8.46 -13.88
C LEU A 79 -25.13 7.28 -13.44
N ALA A 80 -25.40 6.72 -12.27
CA ALA A 80 -24.69 5.56 -11.75
C ALA A 80 -24.84 4.38 -12.70
N LEU A 81 -26.05 4.05 -13.17
CA LEU A 81 -26.27 2.97 -14.14
C LEU A 81 -25.48 3.15 -15.44
N VAL A 82 -25.26 4.40 -15.88
CA VAL A 82 -24.47 4.70 -17.09
C VAL A 82 -22.96 4.67 -16.82
N LEU A 83 -22.51 5.12 -15.65
CA LEU A 83 -21.09 5.29 -15.34
C LEU A 83 -20.45 4.06 -14.68
N PHE A 84 -21.18 3.30 -13.85
CA PHE A 84 -20.70 2.08 -13.19
C PHE A 84 -20.16 0.98 -14.10
N PRO A 85 -20.62 0.78 -15.37
CA PRO A 85 -20.00 -0.22 -16.22
C PRO A 85 -18.50 0.01 -16.42
N LEU A 86 -18.04 1.27 -16.41
CA LEU A 86 -16.61 1.57 -16.59
C LEU A 86 -15.76 1.04 -15.42
N PRO A 87 -16.01 1.39 -14.14
CA PRO A 87 -15.33 0.75 -13.01
C PRO A 87 -15.46 -0.77 -12.98
N LEU A 88 -16.64 -1.33 -13.31
CA LEU A 88 -16.84 -2.79 -13.32
C LEU A 88 -16.02 -3.50 -14.41
N LEU A 89 -15.73 -2.84 -15.53
CA LEU A 89 -14.85 -3.36 -16.59
C LEU A 89 -13.37 -3.17 -16.26
N LEU A 90 -13.03 -2.07 -15.59
CA LEU A 90 -11.65 -1.80 -15.16
C LEU A 90 -11.23 -2.69 -13.97
N TRP A 91 -12.18 -3.07 -13.11
CA TRP A 91 -11.92 -3.86 -11.90
C TRP A 91 -11.21 -5.20 -12.18
N PRO A 92 -11.63 -6.05 -13.12
CA PRO A 92 -10.91 -7.28 -13.45
C PRO A 92 -9.46 -7.04 -13.88
N VAL A 93 -9.24 -6.02 -14.71
CA VAL A 93 -7.89 -5.68 -15.19
C VAL A 93 -7.03 -5.23 -14.03
N ALA A 94 -7.53 -4.32 -13.19
CA ALA A 94 -6.84 -3.85 -12.00
C ALA A 94 -6.56 -4.98 -11.01
N GLY A 95 -7.52 -5.89 -10.80
CA GLY A 95 -7.38 -7.05 -9.91
C GLY A 95 -6.34 -8.05 -10.40
N ILE A 96 -6.28 -8.34 -11.71
CA ILE A 96 -5.27 -9.23 -12.30
C ILE A 96 -3.88 -8.59 -12.22
N VAL A 97 -3.76 -7.32 -12.61
CA VAL A 97 -2.48 -6.57 -12.52
C VAL A 97 -2.01 -6.48 -11.06
N GLY A 98 -2.92 -6.17 -10.13
CA GLY A 98 -2.64 -6.16 -8.69
C GLY A 98 -2.23 -7.53 -8.18
N SER A 99 -2.86 -8.61 -8.64
CA SER A 99 -2.48 -9.99 -8.27
C SER A 99 -1.12 -10.40 -8.84
N LEU A 100 -0.74 -9.90 -10.02
CA LEU A 100 0.59 -10.11 -10.57
C LEU A 100 1.66 -9.44 -9.69
N PHE A 101 1.52 -8.13 -9.44
CA PHE A 101 2.49 -7.40 -8.61
C PHE A 101 2.50 -7.90 -7.16
N GLY A 102 1.32 -8.14 -6.58
CA GLY A 102 1.16 -8.69 -5.24
C GLY A 102 1.74 -10.10 -5.13
N GLY A 103 1.52 -10.96 -6.14
CA GLY A 103 2.08 -12.31 -6.20
C GLY A 103 3.61 -12.31 -6.31
N ILE A 104 4.19 -11.43 -7.14
CA ILE A 104 5.64 -11.27 -7.25
C ILE A 104 6.22 -10.77 -5.92
N ALA A 105 5.61 -9.74 -5.33
CA ALA A 105 6.05 -9.19 -4.06
C ALA A 105 5.96 -10.25 -2.94
N TYR A 106 4.83 -10.92 -2.79
CA TYR A 106 4.63 -11.95 -1.78
C TYR A 106 5.59 -13.13 -1.97
N GLY A 107 5.69 -13.65 -3.20
CA GLY A 107 6.55 -14.77 -3.54
C GLY A 107 8.05 -14.46 -3.38
N PHE A 108 8.46 -13.20 -3.51
CA PHE A 108 9.84 -12.78 -3.29
C PHE A 108 10.14 -12.47 -1.82
N PHE A 109 9.30 -11.65 -1.17
CA PHE A 109 9.57 -11.17 0.18
C PHE A 109 9.30 -12.21 1.26
N THR A 110 8.29 -13.07 1.13
CA THR A 110 7.95 -14.04 2.19
C THR A 110 9.06 -15.07 2.42
N PRO A 111 9.62 -15.75 1.39
CA PRO A 111 10.76 -16.66 1.59
C PRO A 111 12.03 -15.95 2.06
N LEU A 112 12.25 -14.72 1.60
CA LEU A 112 13.38 -13.90 2.01
C LEU A 112 13.29 -13.58 3.52
N MET A 113 12.17 -13.04 3.98
CA MET A 113 11.93 -12.71 5.40
C MET A 113 12.02 -13.95 6.29
N ALA A 114 11.43 -15.08 5.88
CA ALA A 114 11.50 -16.33 6.63
C ALA A 114 12.94 -16.85 6.83
N THR A 115 13.82 -16.57 5.87
CA THR A 115 15.25 -16.95 5.97
C THR A 115 15.97 -16.14 7.06
N PHE A 116 15.61 -14.87 7.22
CA PHE A 116 16.13 -13.99 8.27
C PHE A 116 15.49 -14.30 9.65
N GLU A 117 14.21 -14.69 9.67
CA GLU A 117 13.47 -15.08 10.88
C GLU A 117 14.03 -16.35 11.51
N ALA A 118 14.29 -17.39 10.70
CA ALA A 118 14.84 -18.68 11.15
C ALA A 118 16.20 -18.57 11.86
N VAL A 119 16.94 -17.49 11.63
CA VAL A 119 18.22 -17.21 12.30
C VAL A 119 18.03 -16.52 13.65
N GLY A 120 16.98 -15.72 13.75
CA GLY A 120 16.57 -14.99 14.93
C GLY A 120 16.07 -15.89 16.05
N GLU A 121 15.31 -16.93 15.71
CA GLU A 121 14.79 -17.86 16.70
C GLU A 121 15.89 -18.76 17.33
N SER A 122 15.71 -19.11 18.61
CA SER A 122 16.61 -19.98 19.38
C SER A 122 16.38 -21.48 19.08
N VAL A 123 16.18 -21.83 17.81
CA VAL A 123 15.83 -23.20 17.40
C VAL A 123 17.07 -24.10 17.30
N THR A 124 16.92 -25.36 17.72
CA THR A 124 17.91 -26.41 17.51
C THR A 124 17.95 -26.74 16.00
N SER A 125 19.13 -26.61 15.37
CA SER A 125 19.38 -26.78 13.92
C SER A 125 19.05 -25.60 12.98
N LYS A 126 19.51 -24.39 13.34
CA LYS A 126 19.40 -23.14 12.53
C LYS A 126 19.65 -23.29 11.02
N CYS A 127 20.65 -24.08 10.60
CA CYS A 127 20.92 -24.28 9.18
C CYS A 127 19.76 -24.99 8.46
N TYR A 128 19.20 -26.08 9.02
CA TYR A 128 18.12 -26.81 8.38
C TYR A 128 16.87 -25.95 8.23
N HIS A 129 16.49 -25.25 9.30
CA HIS A 129 15.36 -24.31 9.30
C HIS A 129 15.55 -23.17 8.31
N CYS A 130 16.76 -22.61 8.20
CA CYS A 130 17.06 -21.57 7.22
C CYS A 130 16.90 -22.04 5.76
N PHE A 131 17.06 -23.33 5.45
CA PHE A 131 16.82 -23.89 4.12
C PHE A 131 15.35 -24.29 3.89
N VAL A 132 14.69 -24.87 4.89
CA VAL A 132 13.37 -25.49 4.74
C VAL A 132 12.22 -24.51 5.03
N ASP A 133 12.36 -23.66 6.04
CA ASP A 133 11.31 -22.73 6.44
C ASP A 133 11.15 -21.63 5.40
N GLY A 134 9.92 -21.22 5.11
CA GLY A 134 9.62 -20.27 4.04
C GLY A 134 9.51 -20.89 2.65
N SER A 135 9.77 -22.19 2.47
CA SER A 135 9.54 -22.86 1.17
C SER A 135 8.10 -23.37 1.05
N PHE A 136 7.76 -24.45 1.76
CA PHE A 136 6.41 -25.02 1.72
C PHE A 136 5.38 -24.10 2.38
N SER A 137 5.77 -23.37 3.43
CA SER A 137 4.90 -22.40 4.09
C SER A 137 4.49 -21.25 3.18
N THR A 138 5.37 -20.77 2.28
CA THR A 138 5.03 -19.73 1.30
C THR A 138 4.04 -20.25 0.27
N ILE A 139 4.19 -21.49 -0.20
CA ILE A 139 3.23 -22.11 -1.13
C ILE A 139 1.87 -22.24 -0.45
N LYS A 140 1.82 -22.77 0.78
CA LYS A 140 0.59 -22.86 1.56
C LYS A 140 -0.03 -21.48 1.80
N GLY A 141 0.78 -20.49 2.18
CA GLY A 141 0.36 -19.11 2.37
C GLY A 141 -0.18 -18.49 1.08
N SER A 142 0.37 -18.84 -0.08
CA SER A 142 -0.16 -18.42 -1.39
C SER A 142 -1.57 -18.96 -1.63
N CYS A 143 -1.82 -20.23 -1.28
CA CYS A 143 -3.17 -20.79 -1.33
C CYS A 143 -4.11 -20.08 -0.34
N THR A 144 -3.65 -19.77 0.86
CA THR A 144 -4.42 -18.98 1.84
C THR A 144 -4.76 -17.59 1.30
N VAL A 145 -3.82 -16.89 0.66
CA VAL A 145 -4.08 -15.59 0.02
C VAL A 145 -5.20 -15.69 -1.03
N VAL A 146 -5.20 -16.75 -1.83
CA VAL A 146 -6.27 -16.98 -2.82
C VAL A 146 -7.60 -17.29 -2.12
N THR A 147 -7.59 -18.08 -1.04
CA THR A 147 -8.79 -18.35 -0.24
C THR A 147 -9.34 -17.06 0.38
N ASP A 148 -8.51 -16.25 1.02
CA ASP A 148 -8.93 -14.98 1.64
C ASP A 148 -9.50 -14.01 0.60
N PHE A 149 -8.88 -13.94 -0.58
CA PHE A 149 -9.38 -13.15 -1.70
C PHE A 149 -10.72 -13.68 -2.22
N THR A 150 -10.88 -15.00 -2.27
CA THR A 150 -12.13 -15.68 -2.64
C THR A 150 -13.23 -15.34 -1.65
N ASP A 151 -12.97 -15.47 -0.36
CA ASP A 151 -13.92 -15.19 0.71
C ASP A 151 -14.34 -13.72 0.70
N PHE A 152 -13.40 -12.79 0.50
CA PHE A 152 -13.71 -11.37 0.32
C PHE A 152 -14.64 -11.13 -0.88
N CYS A 153 -14.33 -11.73 -2.04
CA CYS A 153 -15.13 -11.56 -3.24
C CYS A 153 -16.51 -12.23 -3.15
N PHE A 154 -16.65 -13.33 -2.41
CA PHE A 154 -17.92 -14.04 -2.23
C PHE A 154 -18.80 -13.46 -1.11
N HIS A 155 -18.21 -12.93 -0.04
CA HIS A 155 -18.96 -12.52 1.14
C HIS A 155 -18.97 -11.01 1.31
N SER A 156 -17.79 -10.38 1.39
CA SER A 156 -17.70 -8.94 1.66
C SER A 156 -18.33 -8.10 0.55
N TYR A 157 -18.09 -8.47 -0.71
CA TYR A 157 -18.68 -7.76 -1.85
C TYR A 157 -20.21 -7.79 -1.85
N PHE A 158 -20.79 -8.99 -1.74
CA PHE A 158 -22.25 -9.14 -1.77
C PHE A 158 -22.90 -8.49 -0.55
N SER A 159 -22.30 -8.64 0.63
CA SER A 159 -22.76 -7.99 1.86
C SER A 159 -22.79 -6.47 1.73
N TYR A 160 -21.73 -5.87 1.17
CA TYR A 160 -21.68 -4.42 0.94
C TYR A 160 -22.76 -3.96 -0.05
N MET A 161 -22.96 -4.72 -1.13
CA MET A 161 -23.99 -4.43 -2.12
C MET A 161 -25.41 -4.60 -1.58
N ASP A 162 -25.63 -5.55 -0.67
CA ASP A 162 -26.91 -5.72 0.04
C ASP A 162 -27.16 -4.58 1.02
N GLU A 163 -26.15 -4.15 1.75
CA GLU A 163 -26.26 -2.97 2.61
C GLU A 163 -26.61 -1.72 1.80
N LEU A 164 -25.96 -1.49 0.64
CA LEU A 164 -26.30 -0.39 -0.28
C LEU A 164 -27.74 -0.44 -0.78
N ARG A 165 -28.32 -1.64 -0.87
CA ARG A 165 -29.72 -1.85 -1.25
C ARG A 165 -30.68 -1.60 -0.09
N GLU A 166 -30.33 -2.00 1.12
CA GLU A 166 -31.17 -1.86 2.32
C GLU A 166 -31.21 -0.43 2.85
N MET A 167 -32.36 -0.01 3.37
CA MET A 167 -32.59 1.33 3.94
C MET A 167 -32.05 1.38 5.38
N VAL A 168 -31.23 2.37 5.74
CA VAL A 168 -30.72 2.51 7.14
C VAL A 168 -31.74 3.20 8.06
N SER A 169 -32.70 3.97 7.54
CA SER A 169 -33.84 4.47 8.33
C SER A 169 -34.89 5.12 7.41
N ALA A 170 -36.15 5.12 7.84
CA ALA A 170 -37.26 5.74 7.12
C ALA A 170 -37.18 7.28 7.05
N ASP A 171 -36.26 7.89 7.79
CA ASP A 171 -36.14 9.34 7.99
C ASP A 171 -34.96 10.00 7.24
N VAL A 172 -34.16 9.24 6.49
CA VAL A 172 -33.03 9.80 5.71
C VAL A 172 -33.47 10.04 4.27
N GLU A 173 -33.44 11.31 3.85
CA GLU A 173 -33.73 11.70 2.47
C GLU A 173 -32.75 11.02 1.50
N PRO A 174 -33.23 10.55 0.34
CA PRO A 174 -32.38 9.93 -0.66
C PRO A 174 -31.31 10.91 -1.13
N LEU A 175 -30.10 10.41 -1.42
CA LEU A 175 -29.01 11.23 -1.92
C LEU A 175 -29.34 11.72 -3.33
N GLU A 176 -29.73 12.98 -3.45
CA GLU A 176 -30.12 13.61 -4.72
C GLU A 176 -29.01 14.53 -5.25
N ILE A 177 -28.53 14.25 -6.47
CA ILE A 177 -27.62 15.16 -7.18
C ILE A 177 -28.43 16.12 -8.05
N LYS A 178 -28.24 17.42 -7.82
CA LYS A 178 -28.73 18.48 -8.72
C LYS A 178 -27.99 18.37 -10.07
N LEU A 179 -28.72 17.99 -11.12
CA LEU A 179 -28.18 17.83 -12.48
C LEU A 179 -27.46 19.09 -13.01
N SER A 180 -27.91 20.26 -12.59
CA SER A 180 -27.29 21.56 -12.91
C SER A 180 -25.87 21.73 -12.35
N ARG A 181 -25.49 20.97 -11.33
CA ARG A 181 -24.17 21.05 -10.68
C ARG A 181 -23.17 20.02 -11.22
N LEU A 182 -23.64 19.02 -11.94
CA LEU A 182 -22.83 17.95 -12.51
C LEU A 182 -21.67 18.52 -13.38
N PRO A 183 -21.88 19.53 -14.24
CA PRO A 183 -20.77 20.15 -14.98
C PRO A 183 -19.74 20.82 -14.07
N SER A 184 -20.16 21.45 -12.97
CA SER A 184 -19.25 22.07 -12.00
C SER A 184 -18.45 21.03 -11.21
N CYS A 185 -19.08 19.90 -10.83
CA CYS A 185 -18.38 18.78 -10.22
C CYS A 185 -17.33 18.18 -11.16
N LEU A 186 -17.68 17.92 -12.42
CA LEU A 186 -16.74 17.41 -13.42
C LEU A 186 -15.58 18.36 -13.67
N LEU A 187 -15.86 19.67 -13.76
CA LEU A 187 -14.82 20.68 -13.93
C LEU A 187 -13.88 20.72 -12.71
N ALA A 188 -14.42 20.66 -11.50
CA ALA A 188 -13.61 20.60 -10.28
C ALA A 188 -12.73 19.35 -10.25
N SER A 189 -13.30 18.17 -10.52
CA SER A 189 -12.55 16.91 -10.60
C SER A 189 -11.44 16.96 -11.66
N LEU A 190 -11.67 17.56 -12.82
CA LEU A 190 -10.65 17.70 -13.86
C LEU A 190 -9.50 18.60 -13.41
N ILE A 191 -9.82 19.76 -12.82
CA ILE A 191 -8.83 20.67 -12.25
C ILE A 191 -8.08 19.98 -11.11
N GLY A 192 -8.80 19.29 -10.21
CA GLY A 192 -8.24 18.57 -9.07
C GLY A 192 -7.26 17.49 -9.50
N VAL A 193 -7.64 16.63 -10.44
CA VAL A 193 -6.71 15.61 -10.98
C VAL A 193 -5.48 16.28 -11.62
N MET A 194 -5.66 17.34 -12.42
CA MET A 194 -4.54 18.03 -13.03
C MET A 194 -3.58 18.63 -11.98
N VAL A 195 -4.12 19.28 -10.95
CA VAL A 195 -3.33 19.96 -9.91
C VAL A 195 -2.70 18.94 -8.96
N ASP A 196 -3.50 18.03 -8.40
CA ASP A 196 -3.05 17.06 -7.39
C ASP A 196 -2.00 16.13 -7.98
N VAL A 197 -2.23 15.57 -9.17
CA VAL A 197 -1.25 14.69 -9.81
C VAL A 197 0.06 15.42 -10.06
N LEU A 198 0.03 16.67 -10.53
CA LEU A 198 1.26 17.42 -10.77
C LEU A 198 1.98 17.80 -9.47
N LEU A 199 1.27 18.38 -8.50
CA LEU A 199 1.87 18.92 -7.27
C LEU A 199 2.27 17.82 -6.28
N ILE A 200 1.42 16.82 -6.04
CA ILE A 200 1.75 15.69 -5.15
C ILE A 200 2.92 14.91 -5.72
N THR A 201 2.95 14.67 -7.03
CA THR A 201 4.12 14.02 -7.68
C THR A 201 5.38 14.88 -7.54
N ALA A 202 5.29 16.19 -7.77
CA ALA A 202 6.44 17.08 -7.63
C ALA A 202 7.00 17.07 -6.21
N VAL A 203 6.13 17.18 -5.19
CA VAL A 203 6.52 17.10 -3.77
C VAL A 203 7.12 15.74 -3.44
N ALA A 204 6.48 14.65 -3.86
CA ALA A 204 6.95 13.29 -3.59
C ALA A 204 8.33 13.04 -4.22
N VAL A 205 8.54 13.42 -5.48
CA VAL A 205 9.84 13.26 -6.16
C VAL A 205 10.89 14.18 -5.53
N TYR A 206 10.56 15.44 -5.22
CA TYR A 206 11.49 16.39 -4.62
C TYR A 206 11.94 15.96 -3.21
N LYS A 207 11.04 15.45 -2.39
CA LYS A 207 11.32 15.03 -1.00
C LYS A 207 11.86 13.60 -0.89
N SER A 208 11.69 12.77 -1.92
CA SER A 208 12.16 11.37 -1.93
C SER A 208 13.66 11.19 -1.62
N PRO A 209 14.61 12.04 -2.10
CA PRO A 209 16.03 11.86 -1.79
C PRO A 209 16.33 12.15 -0.32
N TYR A 210 15.63 13.11 0.28
CA TYR A 210 15.76 13.41 1.71
C TYR A 210 15.22 12.26 2.56
N MET A 211 14.09 11.67 2.17
CA MET A 211 13.54 10.47 2.83
C MET A 211 14.49 9.28 2.75
N LEU A 212 15.12 9.08 1.58
CA LEU A 212 16.12 8.04 1.38
C LEU A 212 17.31 8.21 2.32
N LEU A 213 17.96 9.38 2.26
CA LEU A 213 19.18 9.67 3.03
C LEU A 213 18.91 9.68 4.54
N LYS A 214 17.82 10.30 4.98
CA LYS A 214 17.46 10.37 6.39
C LYS A 214 17.07 9.01 6.95
N GLY A 215 16.28 8.24 6.20
CA GLY A 215 15.91 6.88 6.59
C GLY A 215 17.13 5.96 6.69
N TRP A 216 18.06 6.04 5.73
CA TRP A 216 19.33 5.33 5.84
C TRP A 216 20.17 5.77 7.04
N LYS A 217 20.31 7.08 7.27
CA LYS A 217 21.03 7.59 8.45
C LYS A 217 20.44 7.00 9.74
N ARG A 218 19.11 7.05 9.91
CA ARG A 218 18.42 6.52 11.08
C ARG A 218 18.59 5.01 11.23
N LEU A 219 18.42 4.24 10.14
CA LEU A 219 18.59 2.79 10.18
C LEU A 219 20.05 2.38 10.48
N LEU A 220 21.04 3.15 10.00
CA LEU A 220 22.44 2.94 10.32
C LEU A 220 22.75 3.31 11.79
N GLU A 221 22.17 4.40 12.30
CA GLU A 221 22.27 4.79 13.71
C GLU A 221 21.62 3.74 14.63
N ASP A 222 20.45 3.19 14.26
CA ASP A 222 19.79 2.12 14.99
C ASP A 222 20.65 0.84 15.02
N LEU A 223 21.34 0.54 13.92
CA LEU A 223 22.24 -0.61 13.80
C LEU A 223 23.52 -0.46 14.64
N VAL A 224 24.10 0.75 14.71
CA VAL A 224 25.37 1.04 15.41
C VAL A 224 25.17 1.40 16.88
N GLY A 225 24.07 2.10 17.18
CA GLY A 225 23.75 2.68 18.49
C GLY A 225 23.36 1.66 19.55
N ARG A 226 22.69 0.56 19.16
CA ARG A 226 22.16 -0.45 20.09
C ARG A 226 21.21 0.12 21.15
N GLU A 227 20.49 1.21 20.81
CA GLU A 227 19.49 1.88 21.68
C GLU A 227 18.06 1.88 21.07
N GLY A 228 17.78 1.03 20.07
CA GLY A 228 16.43 0.81 19.54
C GLY A 228 15.75 -0.45 20.12
N PRO A 229 14.49 -0.74 19.76
CA PRO A 229 13.73 -1.95 20.16
C PRO A 229 14.39 -3.29 19.75
N PHE A 230 15.55 -3.24 19.09
CA PHE A 230 16.36 -4.33 18.59
C PHE A 230 17.56 -4.65 19.52
N LEU A 231 17.33 -4.64 20.83
CA LEU A 231 18.36 -4.93 21.85
C LEU A 231 18.82 -6.39 21.86
N GLU A 232 18.04 -7.30 21.29
CA GLU A 232 18.40 -8.72 21.14
C GLU A 232 19.22 -8.96 19.87
N SER A 233 20.28 -9.76 19.99
CA SER A 233 21.16 -10.20 18.88
C SER A 233 20.43 -10.86 17.70
N VAL A 234 19.15 -11.16 17.89
CA VAL A 234 18.19 -11.71 16.95
C VAL A 234 17.84 -10.73 15.82
N CYS A 235 17.85 -9.42 16.11
CA CYS A 235 17.28 -8.42 15.20
C CYS A 235 18.28 -7.76 14.23
N VAL A 236 19.58 -8.01 14.42
CA VAL A 236 20.65 -7.44 13.57
C VAL A 236 20.51 -7.83 12.09
N PRO A 237 20.19 -9.10 11.74
CA PRO A 237 19.90 -9.47 10.35
C PRO A 237 18.72 -8.69 9.74
N PHE A 238 17.64 -8.48 10.50
CA PHE A 238 16.45 -7.75 10.04
C PHE A 238 16.74 -6.25 9.82
N ALA A 239 17.50 -5.63 10.70
CA ALA A 239 17.91 -4.23 10.53
C ALA A 239 18.77 -4.05 9.26
N GLY A 240 19.69 -4.98 8.99
CA GLY A 240 20.47 -4.99 7.75
C GLY A 240 19.59 -5.15 6.49
N LEU A 241 18.57 -6.01 6.57
CA LEU A 241 17.62 -6.20 5.46
C LEU A 241 16.76 -4.95 5.26
N ALA A 242 16.32 -4.28 6.32
CA ALA A 242 15.57 -3.04 6.25
C ALA A 242 16.37 -1.91 5.58
N ILE A 243 17.67 -1.79 5.85
CA ILE A 243 18.57 -0.84 5.17
C ILE A 243 18.60 -1.09 3.66
N LEU A 244 18.68 -2.37 3.26
CA LEU A 244 18.71 -2.77 1.86
C LEU A 244 17.37 -2.54 1.15
N LEU A 245 16.25 -2.79 1.83
CA LEU A 245 14.91 -2.64 1.29
C LEU A 245 14.37 -1.21 1.34
N TRP A 246 14.99 -0.32 2.12
CA TRP A 246 14.57 1.07 2.26
C TRP A 246 14.39 1.81 0.92
N PRO A 247 15.30 1.73 -0.07
CA PRO A 247 15.11 2.39 -1.36
C PRO A 247 13.86 1.92 -2.10
N LEU A 248 13.53 0.63 -1.99
CA LEU A 248 12.32 0.08 -2.59
C LEU A 248 11.07 0.61 -1.87
N ALA A 249 11.11 0.75 -0.54
CA ALA A 249 10.03 1.36 0.22
C ALA A 249 9.82 2.83 -0.18
N VAL A 250 10.88 3.61 -0.37
CA VAL A 250 10.82 4.99 -0.88
C VAL A 250 10.19 5.04 -2.28
N ALA A 251 10.64 4.17 -3.19
CA ALA A 251 10.07 4.09 -4.55
C ALA A 251 8.58 3.71 -4.52
N GLY A 252 8.21 2.72 -3.70
CA GLY A 252 6.83 2.31 -3.49
C GLY A 252 5.96 3.45 -2.95
N ALA A 253 6.46 4.23 -1.99
CA ALA A 253 5.76 5.39 -1.45
C ALA A 253 5.53 6.49 -2.49
N VAL A 254 6.51 6.76 -3.36
CA VAL A 254 6.34 7.71 -4.48
C VAL A 254 5.27 7.20 -5.45
N ILE A 255 5.36 5.94 -5.89
CA ILE A 255 4.36 5.34 -6.80
C ILE A 255 2.96 5.41 -6.18
N ALA A 256 2.83 5.04 -4.90
CA ALA A 256 1.57 5.09 -4.18
C ALA A 256 1.01 6.52 -4.07
N SER A 257 1.86 7.53 -3.85
CA SER A 257 1.47 8.94 -3.80
C SER A 257 0.96 9.44 -5.16
N VAL A 258 1.64 9.04 -6.25
CA VAL A 258 1.18 9.36 -7.61
C VAL A 258 -0.17 8.71 -7.87
N LEU A 259 -0.35 7.43 -7.53
CA LEU A 259 -1.62 6.72 -7.76
C LEU A 259 -2.75 7.30 -6.90
N SER A 260 -2.50 7.63 -5.64
CA SER A 260 -3.53 8.19 -4.74
C SER A 260 -3.95 9.60 -5.14
N SER A 261 -3.04 10.41 -5.71
CA SER A 261 -3.32 11.78 -6.15
C SER A 261 -4.47 11.86 -7.18
N PHE A 262 -4.65 10.85 -8.04
CA PHE A 262 -5.79 10.79 -8.96
C PHE A 262 -7.12 10.72 -8.21
N PHE A 263 -7.21 9.88 -7.17
CA PHE A 263 -8.44 9.71 -6.40
C PHE A 263 -8.74 10.93 -5.53
N LEU A 264 -7.71 11.53 -4.92
CA LEU A 264 -7.83 12.79 -4.19
C LEU A 264 -8.37 13.89 -5.12
N GLY A 265 -7.77 14.05 -6.30
CA GLY A 265 -8.21 15.06 -7.27
C GLY A 265 -9.66 14.85 -7.72
N LEU A 266 -10.08 13.61 -7.96
CA LEU A 266 -11.47 13.28 -8.31
C LEU A 266 -12.45 13.63 -7.18
N TYR A 267 -12.04 13.45 -5.92
CA TYR A 267 -12.88 13.71 -4.73
C TYR A 267 -13.28 15.18 -4.58
N SER A 268 -12.52 16.12 -5.17
CA SER A 268 -12.91 17.53 -5.20
C SER A 268 -14.30 17.77 -5.80
N GLY A 269 -14.72 16.98 -6.79
CA GLY A 269 -16.06 17.05 -7.37
C GLY A 269 -17.16 16.58 -6.41
N VAL A 270 -16.83 15.64 -5.50
CA VAL A 270 -17.73 15.21 -4.43
C VAL A 270 -17.93 16.34 -3.43
N ILE A 271 -16.86 17.04 -3.05
CA ILE A 271 -16.94 18.22 -2.16
C ILE A 271 -17.79 19.33 -2.77
N VAL A 272 -17.66 19.62 -4.07
CA VAL A 272 -18.53 20.61 -4.75
C VAL A 272 -20.00 20.25 -4.60
N HIS A 273 -20.32 18.95 -4.66
CA HIS A 273 -21.69 18.49 -4.51
C HIS A 273 -22.18 18.58 -3.06
N GLN A 274 -21.37 18.16 -2.08
CA GLN A 274 -21.72 18.17 -0.66
C GLN A 274 -21.88 19.60 -0.11
N GLU A 275 -20.97 20.50 -0.46
CA GLU A 275 -20.93 21.88 0.05
C GLU A 275 -21.74 22.85 -0.83
N ASP A 276 -22.41 22.36 -1.86
CA ASP A 276 -23.16 23.16 -2.85
C ASP A 276 -22.35 24.33 -3.46
N SER A 277 -21.01 24.25 -3.44
CA SER A 277 -20.09 25.35 -3.73
C SER A 277 -18.85 24.90 -4.51
N PHE A 278 -18.68 25.46 -5.71
CA PHE A 278 -17.49 25.22 -6.54
C PHE A 278 -16.20 25.71 -5.86
N ARG A 279 -16.28 26.81 -5.11
CA ARG A 279 -15.12 27.34 -4.37
C ARG A 279 -14.63 26.37 -3.30
N MET A 280 -15.54 25.63 -2.66
CA MET A 280 -15.15 24.62 -1.67
C MET A 280 -14.40 23.45 -2.30
N GLY A 281 -14.78 23.03 -3.51
CA GLY A 281 -14.01 22.05 -4.28
C GLY A 281 -12.59 22.53 -4.62
N LEU A 282 -12.42 23.80 -5.02
CA LEU A 282 -11.09 24.37 -5.25
C LEU A 282 -10.27 24.48 -3.96
N ASN A 283 -10.90 24.88 -2.85
CA ASN A 283 -10.25 24.94 -1.55
C ASN A 283 -9.81 23.55 -1.09
N TYR A 284 -10.61 22.51 -1.36
CA TYR A 284 -10.25 21.13 -1.07
C TYR A 284 -9.00 20.70 -1.84
N ILE A 285 -8.87 21.02 -3.13
CA ILE A 285 -7.67 20.70 -3.93
C ILE A 285 -6.43 21.31 -3.29
N ILE A 286 -6.49 22.60 -2.92
CA ILE A 286 -5.38 23.29 -2.25
C ILE A 286 -5.07 22.63 -0.90
N ALA A 287 -6.11 22.30 -0.12
CA ALA A 287 -5.98 21.66 1.18
C ALA A 287 -5.39 20.24 1.10
N ALA A 288 -5.75 19.46 0.07
CA ALA A 288 -5.24 18.12 -0.13
C ALA A 288 -3.72 18.15 -0.41
N VAL A 289 -3.28 19.08 -1.26
CA VAL A 289 -1.86 19.29 -1.54
C VAL A 289 -1.12 19.80 -0.30
N SER A 290 -1.68 20.75 0.45
CA SER A 290 -1.04 21.25 1.67
C SER A 290 -0.91 20.16 2.74
N LEU A 291 -1.96 19.36 2.93
CA LEU A 291 -1.96 18.25 3.88
C LEU A 291 -0.93 17.19 3.48
N PHE A 292 -0.80 16.88 2.19
CA PHE A 292 0.23 15.98 1.72
C PHE A 292 1.63 16.55 1.97
N ASP A 293 1.86 17.84 1.68
CA ASP A 293 3.14 18.48 1.92
C ASP A 293 3.54 18.47 3.41
N GLU A 294 2.58 18.80 4.28
CA GLU A 294 2.70 18.78 5.73
C GLU A 294 2.98 17.37 6.26
N TYR A 295 2.23 16.38 5.82
CA TYR A 295 2.46 14.98 6.19
C TYR A 295 3.88 14.51 5.83
N VAL A 296 4.36 14.85 4.63
CA VAL A 296 5.73 14.49 4.24
C VAL A 296 6.77 15.33 5.02
N ASN A 297 6.48 16.59 5.35
CA ASN A 297 7.35 17.39 6.23
C ASN A 297 7.48 16.75 7.62
N ASP A 298 6.38 16.32 8.22
CA ASP A 298 6.36 15.65 9.53
C ASP A 298 7.10 14.33 9.50
N LEU A 299 6.88 13.50 8.48
CA LEU A 299 7.63 12.25 8.28
C LEU A 299 9.14 12.51 8.20
N LEU A 300 9.52 13.67 7.64
CA LEU A 300 10.90 14.10 7.51
C LEU A 300 11.38 15.01 8.66
N TYR A 301 10.57 15.29 9.68
CA TYR A 301 10.81 16.30 10.71
C TYR A 301 11.39 17.62 10.14
N LEU A 302 10.85 18.10 9.02
CA LEU A 302 11.19 19.38 8.42
C LEU A 302 10.32 20.47 9.07
N ARG A 303 10.87 21.67 9.30
CA ARG A 303 10.10 22.79 9.83
C ARG A 303 9.14 23.31 8.75
N GLU A 304 7.89 23.58 9.12
CA GLU A 304 6.85 24.14 8.25
C GLU A 304 7.40 25.30 7.37
N GLY A 305 7.23 25.18 6.05
CA GLY A 305 7.60 26.23 5.09
C GLY A 305 9.08 26.30 4.69
N THR A 306 9.93 25.34 5.08
CA THR A 306 11.34 25.32 4.67
C THR A 306 11.74 24.06 3.91
N SER A 307 12.50 24.23 2.83
CA SER A 307 13.05 23.16 1.99
C SER A 307 14.32 22.51 2.56
N LEU A 308 14.71 22.87 3.78
CA LEU A 308 15.93 22.41 4.44
C LEU A 308 15.60 21.83 5.82
N PRO A 309 16.19 20.68 6.19
CA PRO A 309 16.08 20.16 7.55
C PRO A 309 16.66 21.16 8.53
N SER A 310 15.96 21.35 9.66
CA SER A 310 16.50 22.18 10.73
C SER A 310 17.83 21.59 11.18
N GLN A 311 18.88 22.42 11.24
CA GLN A 311 20.11 22.11 11.96
C GLN A 311 19.89 22.14 13.48
N ALA A 312 18.82 21.51 13.95
CA ALA A 312 18.52 21.39 15.38
C ALA A 312 18.59 19.91 15.75
N LEU A 313 19.82 19.38 15.74
CA LEU A 313 20.37 18.31 16.57
C LEU A 313 21.73 17.93 15.96
N LEU A 314 22.71 18.80 16.20
CA LEU A 314 24.10 18.39 16.41
C LEU A 314 24.22 17.81 17.82
#